data_AF-A0A920EXL2-F1
#
_entry.id   AF-A0A920EXL2-F1
#
_cell.length_a   1.000
_cell.length_b   1.000
_cell.length_c   1.000
_cell.angle_alpha   90.00
_cell.angle_beta   90.00
_cell.angle_gamma   90.00
#
_symmetry.space_group_name_H-M   'P 1'
#
loop_
_entity.id
_entity.type
_entity.pdbx_description
1 polymer ?
#
loop_
_entity_poly.entity_id
_entity_poly.type
_entity_poly.pdbx_seq_one_letter_code
_entity_poly.pdbx_strand_id
1 'polypeptide(L)'
;MKTLNSRDVFENLLLRSCTDSKLINYYDTANRLRLVSVIDLLTDGISSVYTFYDTKNLKHSFGTYAILWQIEECKRQSKDYLYLGYLIKECDRMKYKTNFKPYEIFLGDDWKKIDEY
;
A
#
# COMPACT_ATOMS: atom_id res chain seq x y z
N MET A 1 -14.48 14.06 27.71
CA MET A 1 -13.56 13.66 26.63
C MET A 1 -13.21 12.19 26.86
N LYS A 2 -13.87 11.25 26.16
CA LYS A 2 -13.60 9.80 26.33
C LYS A 2 -12.30 9.47 25.61
N THR A 3 -11.30 9.00 26.33
CA THR A 3 -10.08 8.41 25.77
C THR A 3 -10.49 7.16 25.01
N LEU A 4 -10.53 7.23 23.68
CA LEU A 4 -10.77 6.05 22.85
C LEU A 4 -9.64 5.06 23.08
N ASN A 5 -10.00 3.80 23.33
CA ASN A 5 -9.03 2.72 23.49
C ASN A 5 -8.24 2.57 22.18
N SER A 6 -6.91 2.44 22.25
CA SER A 6 -6.03 2.31 21.08
C SER A 6 -6.47 1.18 20.13
N ARG A 7 -7.05 0.11 20.69
CA ARG A 7 -7.64 -0.99 19.93
C ARG A 7 -8.88 -0.58 19.15
N ASP A 8 -9.78 0.19 19.76
CA ASP A 8 -11.00 0.66 19.09
C ASP A 8 -10.68 1.66 17.98
N VAL A 9 -9.63 2.46 18.13
CA VAL A 9 -9.12 3.35 17.06
C VAL A 9 -8.55 2.52 15.91
N PHE A 10 -7.73 1.51 16.21
CA PHE A 10 -7.14 0.62 15.21
C PHE A 10 -8.22 -0.15 14.42
N GLU A 11 -9.20 -0.73 15.13
CA GLU A 11 -10.29 -1.48 14.51
C GLU A 11 -11.21 -0.56 13.69
N ASN A 12 -11.58 0.62 14.19
CA ASN A 12 -12.42 1.55 13.42
C ASN A 12 -11.69 2.18 12.22
N LEU A 13 -10.38 2.41 12.30
CA LEU A 13 -9.61 3.00 11.20
C LEU A 13 -9.30 2.00 10.09
N LEU A 14 -9.06 0.73 10.44
CA LEU A 14 -8.52 -0.27 9.50
C LEU A 14 -9.52 -1.34 9.08
N LEU A 15 -10.55 -1.60 9.89
CA LEU A 15 -11.50 -2.71 9.65
C LEU A 15 -12.90 -2.24 9.22
N ARG A 16 -13.15 -0.93 9.23
CA ARG A 16 -14.38 -0.33 8.67
C ARG A 16 -14.08 0.33 7.32
N SER A 17 -13.65 -0.47 6.35
CA SER A 17 -13.72 -0.04 4.95
C SER A 17 -15.06 -0.47 4.36
N CYS A 18 -15.56 0.26 3.35
CA CYS A 18 -16.71 -0.16 2.57
C CYS A 18 -16.37 -1.28 1.56
N THR A 19 -15.12 -1.78 1.61
CA THR A 19 -14.54 -2.83 0.75
C THR A 19 -13.92 -3.95 1.59
N ASP A 20 -13.63 -5.11 0.99
CA ASP A 20 -12.96 -6.22 1.67
C ASP A 20 -11.50 -5.87 2.00
N SER A 21 -11.24 -5.47 3.24
CA SER A 21 -9.90 -5.12 3.73
C SER A 21 -9.15 -6.33 4.28
N LYS A 22 -7.86 -6.44 3.95
CA LYS A 22 -6.97 -7.51 4.44
C LYS A 22 -5.70 -6.96 5.06
N LEU A 23 -5.24 -7.66 6.09
CA LEU A 23 -3.92 -7.49 6.71
C LEU A 23 -2.97 -8.53 6.14
N ILE A 24 -1.95 -8.09 5.42
CA ILE A 24 -0.90 -8.95 4.87
C ILE A 24 0.31 -8.86 5.79
N ASN A 25 0.64 -9.99 6.42
CA ASN A 25 1.77 -10.12 7.34
C ASN A 25 2.94 -10.78 6.62
N TYR A 26 4.13 -10.18 6.72
CA TYR A 26 5.33 -10.72 6.08
C TYR A 26 6.37 -11.09 7.13
N TYR A 27 6.82 -12.33 7.05
CA TYR A 27 7.74 -12.93 7.99
C TYR A 27 9.10 -13.17 7.34
N ASP A 28 10.18 -13.06 8.12
CA ASP A 28 11.50 -13.49 7.66
C ASP A 28 11.69 -15.02 7.80
N THR A 29 12.86 -15.52 7.38
CA THR A 29 13.21 -16.94 7.46
C THR A 29 13.28 -17.49 8.89
N ALA A 30 13.38 -16.62 9.90
CA ALA A 30 13.32 -16.99 11.31
C ALA A 30 11.89 -16.85 11.88
N ASN A 31 10.88 -16.71 11.02
CA ASN A 31 9.47 -16.54 11.37
C ASN A 31 9.16 -15.29 12.21
N ARG A 32 9.95 -14.22 12.06
CA ARG A 32 9.70 -12.94 12.74
C ARG A 32 8.91 -12.02 11.83
N LEU A 33 7.85 -11.38 12.36
CA LEU A 33 7.08 -10.38 11.62
C LEU A 33 7.98 -9.18 11.31
N ARG A 34 8.11 -8.83 10.03
CA ARG A 34 8.97 -7.72 9.56
C ARG A 34 8.18 -6.52 9.08
N LEU A 35 7.05 -6.77 8.43
CA LEU A 35 6.17 -5.71 7.94
C LEU A 35 4.72 -6.19 7.89
N VAL A 36 3.81 -5.23 7.88
CA VAL A 36 2.38 -5.45 7.66
C VAL A 36 1.87 -4.44 6.66
N SER A 37 1.05 -4.91 5.72
CA SER A 37 0.29 -4.06 4.80
C SER A 37 -1.19 -4.20 5.04
N VAL A 38 -1.90 -3.08 5.10
CA VAL A 38 -3.35 -3.00 5.06
C VAL A 38 -3.74 -2.69 3.63
N ILE A 39 -4.51 -3.58 3.02
CA ILE A 39 -4.93 -3.47 1.63
C ILE A 39 -6.45 -3.57 1.54
N ASP A 40 -7.04 -2.88 0.58
CA ASP A 40 -8.42 -3.08 0.17
C ASP A 40 -8.46 -3.86 -1.14
N LEU A 41 -9.30 -4.89 -1.21
CA LEU A 41 -9.54 -5.64 -2.42
C LEU A 41 -10.67 -5.00 -3.23
N LEU A 42 -10.32 -4.51 -4.41
CA LEU A 42 -11.25 -3.94 -5.37
C LEU A 42 -11.57 -4.95 -6.48
N THR A 43 -12.56 -4.66 -7.32
CA THR A 43 -12.94 -5.54 -8.44
C THR A 43 -11.85 -5.64 -9.52
N ASP A 44 -11.13 -4.56 -9.74
CA ASP A 44 -10.13 -4.37 -10.81
C ASP A 44 -8.70 -4.26 -10.27
N GLY A 45 -8.53 -4.25 -8.94
CA GLY A 45 -7.24 -3.98 -8.34
C GLY A 45 -7.13 -4.24 -6.84
N ILE A 46 -5.97 -3.86 -6.32
CA ILE A 46 -5.69 -3.77 -4.89
C ILE A 46 -5.39 -2.30 -4.57
N SER A 47 -5.93 -1.79 -3.47
CA SER A 47 -5.57 -0.47 -2.93
C SER A 47 -4.63 -0.64 -1.75
N SER A 48 -3.43 -0.08 -1.86
CA SER A 48 -2.42 -0.09 -0.80
C SER A 48 -2.70 1.02 0.20
N VAL A 49 -3.42 0.71 1.28
CA VAL A 49 -3.90 1.72 2.24
C VAL A 49 -2.80 2.15 3.21
N TYR A 50 -2.26 1.20 3.98
CA TYR A 50 -1.21 1.47 4.95
C TYR A 50 -0.13 0.39 4.88
N THR A 51 1.12 0.77 5.14
CA THR A 51 2.21 -0.19 5.31
C THR A 51 3.11 0.30 6.43
N PHE A 52 3.36 -0.57 7.40
CA PHE A 52 4.19 -0.26 8.56
C PHE A 52 5.18 -1.39 8.83
N TYR A 53 6.38 -0.99 9.26
CA TYR A 53 7.52 -1.87 9.51
C TYR A 53 8.51 -1.18 10.45
N ASP A 54 9.42 -1.95 11.03
CA ASP A 54 10.47 -1.41 11.89
C ASP A 54 11.54 -0.67 11.05
N THR A 55 11.63 0.63 11.24
CA THR A 55 12.57 1.52 10.53
C THR A 55 13.97 1.55 11.15
N LYS A 56 14.20 0.89 12.30
CA LYS A 56 15.53 0.87 12.95
C LYS A 56 16.59 0.16 12.13
N ASN A 57 16.18 -0.70 11.19
CA ASN A 57 17.07 -1.48 10.34
C ASN A 57 16.85 -1.16 8.86
N LEU A 58 17.36 0.01 8.43
CA LEU A 58 17.19 0.58 7.08
C LEU A 58 17.92 -0.20 5.96
N LYS A 59 18.63 -1.28 6.27
CA LYS A 59 19.33 -2.11 5.27
C LYS A 59 18.36 -2.80 4.28
N HIS A 60 17.08 -2.90 4.63
CA HIS A 60 16.08 -3.58 3.82
C HIS A 60 14.98 -2.61 3.38
N SER A 61 14.68 -2.61 2.07
CA SER A 61 13.62 -1.78 1.49
C SER A 61 12.24 -2.43 1.66
N PHE A 62 11.77 -2.59 2.91
CA PHE A 62 10.51 -3.28 3.22
C PHE A 62 9.29 -2.64 2.54
N GLY A 63 9.24 -1.32 2.43
CA GLY A 63 8.16 -0.63 1.70
C GLY A 63 8.12 -1.01 0.21
N THR A 64 9.28 -1.03 -0.46
CA THR A 64 9.38 -1.47 -1.86
C THR A 64 8.98 -2.93 -2.01
N TYR A 65 9.45 -3.80 -1.10
CA TYR A 65 9.08 -5.21 -1.11
C TYR A 65 7.56 -5.42 -0.98
N ALA A 66 6.91 -4.69 -0.08
CA ALA A 66 5.45 -4.74 0.09
C ALA A 66 4.69 -4.41 -1.21
N ILE A 67 5.17 -3.43 -1.97
CA ILE A 67 4.56 -3.02 -3.23
C ILE A 67 4.79 -4.08 -4.30
N LEU A 68 6.01 -4.61 -4.42
CA LEU A 68 6.31 -5.68 -5.36
C LEU A 68 5.47 -6.93 -5.10
N TRP A 69 5.29 -7.29 -3.82
CA TRP A 69 4.40 -8.38 -3.46
C TRP A 69 2.95 -8.10 -3.86
N GLN A 70 2.44 -6.89 -3.62
CA GLN A 70 1.07 -6.52 -4.02
C GLN A 70 0.89 -6.52 -5.54
N ILE A 71 1.91 -6.15 -6.32
CA ILE A 71 1.90 -6.26 -7.79
C ILE A 71 1.75 -7.73 -8.20
N GLU A 72 2.55 -8.63 -7.62
CA GLU A 72 2.45 -10.06 -7.91
C GLU A 72 1.11 -10.64 -7.46
N GLU A 73 0.56 -10.13 -6.35
CA GLU A 73 -0.76 -10.54 -5.88
C GLU A 73 -1.88 -10.08 -6.82
N CYS A 74 -1.82 -8.87 -7.38
CA CYS A 74 -2.73 -8.43 -8.43
C CYS A 74 -2.66 -9.39 -9.64
N LYS A 75 -1.45 -9.71 -10.11
CA LYS A 75 -1.26 -10.66 -11.23
C LYS A 75 -1.86 -12.04 -10.93
N ARG A 76 -1.63 -12.56 -9.72
CA ARG A 76 -2.17 -13.87 -9.28
C ARG A 76 -3.71 -13.88 -9.26
N GLN A 77 -4.32 -12.74 -8.94
CA GLN A 77 -5.78 -12.57 -8.93
C GLN A 77 -6.34 -12.09 -10.29
N SER A 78 -5.51 -11.99 -11.34
CA SER A 78 -5.89 -11.42 -12.64
C SER A 78 -6.50 -10.02 -12.55
N LYS A 79 -5.90 -9.17 -11.73
CA LYS A 79 -6.28 -7.76 -11.55
C LYS A 79 -5.29 -6.85 -12.26
N ASP A 80 -5.81 -5.80 -12.87
CA ASP A 80 -5.05 -4.92 -13.75
C ASP A 80 -4.30 -3.82 -12.97
N TYR A 81 -4.82 -3.41 -11.81
CA TYR A 81 -4.34 -2.21 -11.13
C TYR A 81 -3.86 -2.45 -9.68
N LEU A 82 -2.79 -1.76 -9.31
CA LEU A 82 -2.39 -1.52 -7.93
C LEU A 82 -2.49 -0.01 -7.65
N TYR A 83 -3.43 0.37 -6.80
CA TYR A 83 -3.65 1.76 -6.42
C TYR A 83 -2.74 2.12 -5.25
N LEU A 84 -1.72 2.95 -5.51
CA LEU A 84 -0.79 3.44 -4.48
C LEU A 84 -1.28 4.73 -3.80
N GLY A 85 -2.47 5.21 -4.13
CA GLY A 85 -3.04 6.46 -3.61
C GLY A 85 -2.36 7.72 -4.16
N TYR A 86 -2.59 8.85 -3.49
CA TYR A 86 -2.13 10.18 -3.96
C TYR A 86 -0.62 10.28 -4.18
N LEU A 87 -0.25 10.99 -5.24
CA LEU A 87 1.13 11.34 -5.56
C LEU A 87 1.27 12.87 -5.56
N ILE A 88 1.97 13.41 -4.57
CA ILE A 88 2.28 14.84 -4.46
C ILE A 88 3.72 15.03 -4.94
N LYS A 89 3.91 15.82 -6.00
CA LYS A 89 5.20 15.97 -6.70
C LYS A 89 6.30 16.50 -5.80
N GLU A 90 5.96 17.42 -4.91
CA GLU A 90 6.86 18.11 -3.99
C GLU A 90 7.21 17.26 -2.76
N CYS A 91 6.57 16.10 -2.57
CA CYS A 91 6.79 15.24 -1.42
C CYS A 91 7.84 14.16 -1.73
N ASP A 92 9.07 14.34 -1.22
CA ASP A 92 10.16 13.37 -1.40
C ASP A 92 9.80 11.96 -0.92
N ARG A 93 8.97 11.86 0.12
CA ARG A 93 8.50 10.57 0.66
C ARG A 93 7.53 9.85 -0.27
N MET A 94 7.00 10.49 -1.32
CA MET A 94 6.10 9.88 -2.30
C MET A 94 6.77 9.59 -3.64
N LYS A 95 8.00 10.09 -3.86
CA LYS A 95 8.78 9.84 -5.09
C LYS A 95 8.98 8.36 -5.38
N TYR A 96 8.97 7.49 -4.38
CA TYR A 96 9.14 6.06 -4.60
C TYR A 96 8.04 5.45 -5.49
N LYS A 97 6.83 6.04 -5.54
CA LYS A 97 5.70 5.50 -6.32
C LYS A 97 5.95 5.52 -7.83
N THR A 98 6.76 6.47 -8.31
CA THR A 98 7.07 6.62 -9.73
C THR A 98 8.11 5.62 -10.22
N ASN A 99 8.71 4.84 -9.31
CA ASN A 99 9.67 3.79 -9.65
C ASN A 99 8.99 2.51 -10.16
N PHE A 100 7.68 2.35 -9.96
CA PHE A 100 6.92 1.19 -10.44
C PHE A 100 6.26 1.53 -11.78
N LYS A 101 6.85 1.04 -12.87
CA LYS A 101 6.38 1.31 -14.24
C LYS A 101 5.77 0.06 -14.89
N PRO A 102 4.80 0.23 -15.82
CA PRO A 102 4.12 1.49 -16.15
C PRO A 102 3.17 1.94 -15.02
N TYR A 103 2.89 3.25 -14.94
CA TYR A 103 1.87 3.78 -14.03
C TYR A 103 1.08 4.92 -14.68
N GLU A 104 -0.08 5.19 -14.08
CA GLU A 104 -0.99 6.24 -14.50
C GLU A 104 -1.25 7.18 -13.32
N ILE A 105 -1.59 8.43 -13.65
CA ILE A 105 -2.02 9.42 -12.67
C ILE A 105 -3.37 9.99 -13.07
N PHE A 106 -4.26 10.16 -12.10
CA PHE A 106 -5.55 10.79 -12.32
C PHE A 106 -5.38 12.31 -12.24
N LEU A 107 -5.59 13.02 -13.35
CA LEU A 107 -5.41 14.47 -13.48
C LEU A 107 -6.51 15.09 -14.34
N GLY A 108 -7.20 16.09 -13.80
CA GLY A 108 -8.21 16.85 -14.55
C GLY A 108 -9.32 15.94 -15.08
N ASP A 109 -9.79 15.03 -14.23
CA ASP A 109 -10.84 14.04 -14.47
C ASP A 109 -10.51 12.87 -15.41
N ASP A 110 -9.25 12.73 -15.84
CA ASP A 110 -8.82 11.60 -16.67
C ASP A 110 -7.58 10.88 -16.11
N TRP A 111 -7.51 9.57 -16.35
CA TRP A 111 -6.31 8.77 -16.14
C TRP A 111 -5.31 9.00 -17.28
N LYS A 112 -4.07 9.35 -16.93
CA LYS A 112 -3.00 9.61 -17.89
C LYS A 112 -1.82 8.70 -17.62
N LYS A 113 -1.40 7.96 -18.64
CA LYS A 113 -0.16 7.20 -18.61
C LYS A 113 1.04 8.14 -18.60
N ILE A 114 2.00 7.85 -17.75
CA ILE A 114 3.20 8.67 -17.56
C ILE A 114 4.43 7.87 -17.96
N ASP A 115 5.16 8.36 -18.96
CA ASP A 115 6.43 7.78 -19.38
C ASP A 115 7.61 8.38 -18.58
N GLU A 116 7.54 9.69 -18.31
CA GLU A 116 8.52 10.48 -17.53
C GLU A 116 7.82 11.46 -16.57
N TYR A 117 8.35 11.62 -15.35
CA TYR A 117 7.74 12.40 -14.25
C TYR A 117 8.73 13.34 -13.57
#